data_AF-A0A1B6JR95-F1
#
_entry.id   AF-A0A1B6JR95-F1
#
_cell.length_a   1.000
_cell.length_b   1.000
_cell.length_c   1.000
_cell.angle_alpha   90.00
_cell.angle_beta   90.00
_cell.angle_gamma   90.00
#
_symmetry.space_group_name_H-M   'P 1'
#
loop_
_entity.id
_entity.type
_entity.pdbx_description
1 polymer ?
#
loop_
_entity_poly.entity_id
_entity_poly.type
_entity_poly.pdbx_seq_one_letter_code
_entity_poly.pdbx_strand_id
1 'polypeptide(L)'
;ITSQSSRISRLMWQRAFCEVIHDMGRRRRDKDGDSYIVITFGELFSIYTKINDKVVGLLIAAKKKGFVYFEPEILFQRRDDDVLIALLKPVSEIRNIINRQLSASRSPTPAPPSTAPSSDKGEQTLS
;
A
#
# COMPACT_ATOMS: atom_id res chain seq x y z
N ILE A 1 15.72 -0.18 -22.47
CA ILE A 1 15.02 1.00 -21.86
C ILE A 1 13.67 0.62 -21.19
N THR A 2 13.15 -0.59 -21.41
CA THR A 2 11.78 -1.03 -21.01
C THR A 2 11.58 -1.47 -19.54
N SER A 3 12.62 -1.78 -18.76
CA SER A 3 12.46 -2.36 -17.41
C SER A 3 12.09 -1.33 -16.33
N GLN A 4 12.72 -0.15 -16.31
CA GLN A 4 12.48 0.84 -15.24
C GLN A 4 11.13 1.56 -15.37
N SER A 5 10.72 1.94 -16.58
CA SER A 5 9.42 2.58 -16.83
C SER A 5 8.24 1.68 -16.45
N SER A 6 8.37 0.37 -16.74
CA SER A 6 7.38 -0.65 -16.35
C SER A 6 7.28 -0.82 -14.83
N ARG A 7 8.41 -0.72 -14.10
CA ARG A 7 8.45 -0.79 -12.64
C ARG A 7 7.81 0.43 -12.00
N ILE A 8 8.17 1.64 -12.45
CA ILE A 8 7.61 2.90 -11.94
C ILE A 8 6.10 2.94 -12.15
N SER A 9 5.64 2.61 -13.36
CA SER A 9 4.21 2.54 -13.67
C SER A 9 3.50 1.62 -12.69
N ARG A 10 4.00 0.39 -12.49
CA ARG A 10 3.41 -0.58 -11.54
C ARG A 10 3.33 -0.04 -10.10
N LEU A 11 4.36 0.67 -9.64
CA LEU A 11 4.40 1.26 -8.31
C LEU A 11 3.37 2.39 -8.14
N MET A 12 3.22 3.25 -9.16
CA MET A 12 2.21 4.31 -9.14
C MET A 12 0.79 3.73 -9.09
N TRP A 13 0.52 2.69 -9.88
CA TRP A 13 -0.78 2.00 -9.87
C TRP A 13 -1.07 1.32 -8.53
N GLN A 14 -0.07 0.70 -7.89
CA GLN A 14 -0.26 0.10 -6.55
C GLN A 14 -0.60 1.14 -5.48
N ARG A 15 0.03 2.32 -5.55
CA ARG A 15 -0.29 3.41 -4.64
C ARG A 15 -1.73 3.87 -4.82
N ALA A 16 -2.11 4.19 -6.07
CA ALA A 16 -3.46 4.63 -6.40
C ALA A 16 -4.50 3.58 -5.99
N PHE A 17 -4.22 2.30 -6.21
CA PHE A 17 -5.10 1.21 -5.80
C PHE A 17 -5.34 1.16 -4.29
N CYS A 18 -4.29 1.29 -3.48
CA CYS A 18 -4.44 1.30 -2.02
C CYS A 18 -5.15 2.57 -1.52
N GLU A 19 -4.95 3.71 -2.18
CA GLU A 19 -5.66 4.96 -1.89
C GLU A 19 -7.17 4.81 -2.18
N VAL A 20 -7.54 4.20 -3.31
CA VAL A 20 -8.95 3.92 -3.63
C VAL A 20 -9.60 2.99 -2.61
N ILE A 21 -8.91 1.91 -2.19
CA ILE A 21 -9.44 1.01 -1.13
C ILE A 21 -9.66 1.78 0.17
N HIS A 22 -8.74 2.67 0.54
CA HIS A 22 -8.88 3.46 1.76
C HIS A 22 -10.04 4.44 1.71
N ASP A 23 -10.22 5.10 0.56
CA ASP A 23 -11.23 6.15 0.41
C ASP A 23 -12.63 5.59 0.21
N MET A 24 -12.74 4.45 -0.48
CA MET A 24 -14.02 3.79 -0.79
C MET A 24 -14.40 2.72 0.26
N GLY A 25 -13.40 2.18 0.95
CA GLY A 25 -13.60 1.14 1.94
C GLY A 25 -14.18 1.66 3.25
N ARG A 26 -14.73 0.74 4.03
CA ARG A 26 -15.28 1.01 5.35
C ARG A 26 -14.21 0.80 6.41
N ARG A 27 -14.05 1.78 7.30
CA ARG A 27 -13.18 1.66 8.47
C ARG A 27 -13.82 0.71 9.49
N ARG A 28 -13.06 -0.29 9.91
CA ARG A 28 -13.40 -1.26 10.94
C ARG A 28 -12.37 -1.17 12.06
N ARG A 29 -12.73 -1.68 13.22
CA ARG A 29 -11.82 -1.85 14.37
C ARG A 29 -11.69 -3.33 14.66
N ASP A 30 -10.47 -3.76 14.94
CA ASP A 30 -10.23 -5.12 15.40
C ASP A 30 -10.49 -5.22 16.91
N LYS A 31 -10.15 -6.38 17.49
CA LYS A 31 -10.35 -6.66 18.90
C LYS A 31 -9.36 -5.88 19.79
N ASP A 32 -8.23 -5.48 19.23
CA ASP A 32 -7.15 -4.76 19.92
C ASP A 32 -7.36 -3.24 19.85
N GLY A 33 -8.34 -2.78 19.06
CA GLY A 33 -8.74 -1.39 18.90
C GLY A 33 -8.12 -0.71 17.68
N ASP A 34 -7.30 -1.43 16.91
CA ASP A 34 -6.66 -0.91 15.72
C ASP A 34 -7.65 -0.78 14.57
N SER A 35 -7.59 0.36 13.88
CA SER A 35 -8.47 0.63 12.76
C SER A 35 -7.89 0.11 11.45
N TYR A 36 -8.64 -0.73 10.75
CA TYR A 36 -8.31 -1.24 9.42
C TYR A 36 -9.40 -0.91 8.42
N ILE A 37 -9.08 -0.95 7.13
CA ILE A 37 -10.06 -0.68 6.06
C ILE A 37 -10.48 -2.01 5.41
N VAL A 38 -11.77 -2.17 5.16
CA VAL A 38 -12.32 -3.29 4.39
C VAL A 38 -13.19 -2.79 3.25
N ILE A 39 -13.15 -3.49 2.12
CA ILE A 39 -14.05 -3.25 0.98
C ILE A 39 -14.48 -4.61 0.42
N THR A 40 -15.70 -4.74 -0.12
CA THR A 40 -16.07 -6.01 -0.78
C THR A 40 -15.46 -6.09 -2.17
N PHE A 41 -15.25 -7.31 -2.67
CA PHE A 41 -14.78 -7.52 -4.03
C PHE A 41 -15.76 -6.95 -5.05
N GLY A 42 -17.07 -7.08 -4.84
CA GLY A 42 -18.10 -6.54 -5.72
C GLY A 42 -18.06 -5.02 -5.79
N GLU A 43 -17.90 -4.33 -4.66
CA GLU A 43 -17.76 -2.86 -4.60
C GLU A 43 -16.50 -2.42 -5.37
N LEU A 44 -15.36 -3.04 -5.05
CA LEU A 44 -14.09 -2.72 -5.69
C LEU A 44 -14.12 -3.03 -7.19
N PHE A 45 -14.64 -4.19 -7.57
CA PHE A 45 -14.78 -4.60 -8.96
C PHE A 45 -15.68 -3.64 -9.72
N SER A 46 -16.83 -3.24 -9.16
CA SER A 46 -17.74 -2.28 -9.80
C SER A 46 -17.13 -0.90 -10.02
N ILE A 47 -16.28 -0.43 -9.11
CA ILE A 47 -15.55 0.84 -9.26
C ILE A 47 -14.54 0.71 -10.41
N TYR A 48 -13.80 -0.39 -10.44
CA TYR A 48 -12.75 -0.60 -11.43
C TYR A 48 -13.27 -1.07 -12.80
N THR A 49 -14.43 -1.72 -12.93
CA THR A 49 -14.95 -2.18 -14.24
C THR A 49 -15.24 -1.04 -15.19
N LYS A 50 -15.49 0.17 -14.68
CA LYS A 50 -15.67 1.36 -15.51
C LYS A 50 -14.35 1.90 -16.11
N ILE A 51 -13.20 1.50 -15.57
CA ILE A 51 -11.90 2.13 -15.85
C ILE A 51 -10.84 1.11 -16.30
N ASN A 52 -10.79 -0.10 -15.72
CA ASN A 52 -9.73 -1.08 -15.95
C ASN A 52 -10.14 -2.52 -15.53
N ASP A 53 -9.99 -3.49 -16.43
CA ASP A 53 -10.23 -4.93 -16.24
C ASP A 53 -9.15 -5.64 -15.40
N LYS A 54 -8.01 -4.97 -15.15
CA LYS A 54 -6.84 -5.57 -14.48
C LYS A 54 -6.88 -5.59 -12.96
N VAL A 55 -8.01 -5.24 -12.33
CA VAL A 55 -8.12 -5.12 -10.86
C VAL A 55 -7.75 -6.41 -10.13
N VAL A 56 -8.08 -7.58 -10.69
CA VAL A 56 -7.72 -8.89 -10.12
C VAL A 56 -6.20 -9.08 -10.10
N GLY A 57 -5.50 -8.72 -11.18
CA GLY A 57 -4.03 -8.79 -11.23
C GLY A 57 -3.37 -7.84 -10.22
N LEU A 58 -3.97 -6.67 -9.98
CA LEU A 58 -3.54 -5.72 -8.96
C LEU A 58 -3.74 -6.27 -7.54
N LEU A 59 -4.90 -6.87 -7.25
CA LEU A 59 -5.21 -7.52 -5.97
C LEU A 59 -4.21 -8.62 -5.65
N ILE A 60 -3.93 -9.50 -6.60
CA ILE A 60 -2.95 -10.59 -6.44
C ILE A 60 -1.55 -10.01 -6.18
N ALA A 61 -1.16 -8.95 -6.90
CA ALA A 61 0.13 -8.29 -6.69
C ALA A 61 0.23 -7.59 -5.31
N ALA A 62 -0.85 -7.00 -4.83
CA ALA A 62 -0.93 -6.38 -3.50
C ALA A 62 -0.93 -7.43 -2.38
N LYS A 63 -1.63 -8.55 -2.57
CA LYS A 63 -1.64 -9.72 -1.66
C LYS A 63 -0.23 -10.31 -1.53
N LYS A 64 0.48 -10.49 -2.66
CA LYS A 64 1.89 -10.92 -2.67
C LYS A 64 2.84 -9.98 -1.92
N LYS A 65 2.52 -8.69 -1.84
CA LYS A 65 3.30 -7.70 -1.06
C LYS A 65 2.84 -7.58 0.40
N GLY A 66 1.78 -8.27 0.81
CA GLY A 66 1.21 -8.17 2.15
C GLY A 66 0.51 -6.84 2.42
N PHE A 67 0.02 -6.14 1.39
CA PHE A 67 -0.75 -4.91 1.58
C PHE A 67 -2.23 -5.19 1.83
N VAL A 68 -2.75 -6.25 1.23
CA VAL A 68 -4.14 -6.67 1.34
C VAL A 68 -4.23 -8.15 1.69
N TYR A 69 -5.33 -8.51 2.34
CA TYR A 69 -5.70 -9.88 2.64
C TYR A 69 -7.14 -10.13 2.22
N PHE A 70 -7.37 -11.30 1.63
CA PHE A 70 -8.68 -11.86 1.36
C PHE A 70 -8.53 -13.39 1.36
N GLU A 71 -9.56 -14.08 1.84
CA GLU A 71 -9.53 -15.52 2.07
C GLU A 71 -9.38 -16.33 0.79
N PRO A 72 -10.16 -16.08 -0.29
CA PRO A 72 -9.98 -16.81 -1.55
C PRO A 72 -8.61 -16.55 -2.18
N GLU A 73 -8.08 -17.53 -2.90
CA GLU A 73 -6.86 -17.33 -3.71
C GLU A 73 -7.19 -16.71 -5.06
N ILE A 74 -8.33 -17.08 -5.63
CA ILE A 74 -8.87 -16.60 -6.90
C ILE A 74 -10.27 -16.04 -6.63
N LEU A 75 -10.59 -14.89 -7.22
CA LEU A 75 -11.88 -14.24 -7.13
C LEU A 75 -12.60 -14.37 -8.47
N PHE A 76 -13.82 -14.88 -8.43
CA PHE A 76 -14.71 -15.03 -9.57
C PHE A 76 -15.85 -14.01 -9.48
N GLN A 77 -16.06 -13.27 -10.56
CA GLN A 77 -17.14 -12.29 -10.66
C GLN A 77 -18.50 -12.94 -10.39
N ARG A 78 -19.42 -12.22 -9.72
CA ARG A 78 -20.80 -12.65 -9.36
C ARG A 78 -20.88 -13.77 -8.32
N ARG A 79 -19.81 -14.55 -8.14
CA ARG A 79 -19.71 -15.58 -7.11
C ARG A 79 -19.11 -15.04 -5.82
N ASP A 80 -18.03 -14.27 -5.96
CA ASP A 80 -17.19 -13.83 -4.84
C ASP A 80 -17.37 -12.34 -4.54
N ASP A 81 -18.45 -11.72 -5.02
CA ASP A 81 -18.72 -10.28 -4.87
C ASP A 81 -18.81 -9.86 -3.39
N ASP A 82 -19.24 -10.76 -2.51
CA ASP A 82 -19.36 -10.52 -1.07
C ASP A 82 -18.05 -10.75 -0.29
N VAL A 83 -16.98 -11.15 -0.98
CA VAL A 83 -15.68 -11.41 -0.32
C VAL A 83 -15.08 -10.10 0.17
N LEU A 84 -14.69 -10.09 1.45
CA LEU A 84 -14.05 -8.95 2.08
C LEU A 84 -12.56 -8.91 1.74
N ILE A 85 -12.14 -7.76 1.25
CA ILE A 85 -10.75 -7.41 1.03
C ILE A 85 -10.34 -6.46 2.15
N ALA A 86 -9.48 -6.95 3.05
CA ALA A 86 -8.93 -6.18 4.15
C ALA A 86 -7.60 -5.56 3.76
N LEU A 87 -7.45 -4.26 4.02
CA LEU A 87 -6.18 -3.55 3.89
C LEU A 87 -5.37 -3.76 5.18
N LEU A 88 -4.28 -4.50 5.10
CA LEU A 88 -3.44 -4.88 6.25
C LEU A 88 -2.55 -3.75 6.75
N LYS A 89 -2.28 -2.75 5.90
CA LYS A 89 -1.38 -1.64 6.20
C LYS A 89 -2.07 -0.30 5.98
N PRO A 90 -1.85 0.69 6.85
CA PRO A 90 -2.38 2.03 6.61
C PRO A 90 -1.75 2.62 5.34
N VAL A 91 -2.51 3.45 4.63
CA VAL A 91 -2.05 4.08 3.37
C VAL A 91 -0.76 4.87 3.57
N SER A 92 -0.55 5.46 4.75
CA SER A 92 0.70 6.14 5.12
C SER A 92 1.91 5.22 4.99
N GLU A 93 1.83 4.00 5.51
CA GLU A 93 2.90 3.02 5.44
C GLU A 93 3.12 2.54 4.00
N ILE A 94 2.03 2.24 3.27
CA ILE A 94 2.08 1.82 1.87
C ILE A 94 2.76 2.90 1.01
N ARG A 95 2.41 4.17 1.23
CA ARG A 95 3.00 5.32 0.53
C ARG A 95 4.51 5.40 0.81
N ASN A 96 4.93 5.20 2.05
CA ASN A 96 6.35 5.20 2.40
C ASN A 96 7.12 4.06 1.73
N ILE A 97 6.54 2.85 1.70
CA ILE A 97 7.14 1.68 1.04
C ILE A 97 7.29 1.94 -0.47
N ILE A 98 6.26 2.48 -1.11
CA ILE A 98 6.27 2.76 -2.56
C ILE A 98 7.25 3.89 -2.88
N ASN A 99 7.26 4.97 -2.10
CA ASN A 99 8.20 6.07 -2.27
C ASN A 99 9.66 5.60 -2.16
N ARG A 100 9.96 4.70 -1.22
CA ARG A 100 11.29 4.07 -1.09
C ARG A 100 11.65 3.22 -2.31
N GLN A 101 10.68 2.49 -2.88
CA GLN A 101 10.91 1.71 -4.11
C GLN A 101 11.10 2.61 -5.33
N LEU A 102 10.38 3.74 -5.40
CA LEU A 102 10.52 4.75 -6.45
C LEU A 102 11.89 5.45 -6.38
N SER A 103 12.35 5.85 -5.18
CA SER A 103 13.67 6.46 -5.00
C SER A 103 14.78 5.48 -5.37
N ALA A 104 14.70 4.22 -4.90
CA ALA A 104 15.67 3.17 -5.25
C ALA A 104 15.71 2.86 -6.75
N SER A 105 14.60 3.04 -7.48
CA SER A 105 14.58 2.89 -8.94
C SER A 105 15.19 4.07 -9.71
N ARG A 106 15.33 5.23 -9.07
CA ARG A 106 15.92 6.45 -9.67
C ARG A 106 17.42 6.64 -9.35
N SER A 107 17.99 5.88 -8.41
CA SER A 107 19.40 6.00 -8.02
C SER A 107 20.05 4.62 -7.74
N PRO A 108 21.24 4.32 -8.29
CA PRO A 108 21.97 3.11 -7.93
C PRO A 108 22.88 3.35 -6.71
N THR A 109 22.35 3.33 -5.47
CA THR A 109 23.05 2.89 -4.21
C THR A 109 22.21 3.16 -2.94
N PRO A 110 22.42 2.41 -1.84
CA PRO A 110 21.59 2.45 -0.64
C PRO A 110 22.12 3.50 0.36
N ALA A 111 21.25 4.42 0.79
CA ALA A 111 21.54 5.22 1.98
C ALA A 111 21.17 4.40 3.24
N PRO A 112 22.11 4.14 4.16
CA PRO A 112 21.82 3.50 5.44
C PRO A 112 20.94 4.40 6.34
N PRO A 113 20.27 3.81 7.34
CA PRO A 113 19.20 4.45 8.10
C PRO A 113 19.68 5.61 8.97
N SER A 114 18.81 6.62 9.02
CA SER A 114 18.78 7.71 10.00
C SER A 114 19.23 7.26 11.38
N THR A 115 20.45 7.63 11.77
CA THR A 115 20.82 7.80 13.17
C THR A 115 20.60 9.27 13.48
N ALA A 116 19.67 9.50 14.40
CA ALA A 116 19.29 10.82 14.87
C ALA A 116 20.51 11.60 15.39
N PRO A 117 20.57 12.93 15.18
CA PRO A 117 21.47 13.76 15.96
C PRO A 117 20.91 13.86 17.38
N SER A 118 21.51 13.13 18.32
CA SER A 118 21.37 13.42 19.74
C SER A 118 21.98 14.80 19.99
N SER A 119 21.13 15.82 20.05
CA SER A 119 21.47 17.10 20.66
C SER A 119 21.33 16.95 22.16
N ASP A 120 22.41 17.13 22.90
CA ASP A 120 22.32 17.62 24.28
C ASP A 120 23.29 18.80 24.43
N LYS A 121 22.74 19.91 24.93
CA LYS A 121 23.37 21.22 25.10
C LYS A 121 23.71 21.41 26.58
N GLY A 122 24.84 22.06 26.85
CA GLY A 122 25.17 22.71 28.14
C GLY A 122 26.52 22.24 28.67
N GLU A 123 27.44 23.05 29.17
CA GLU A 123 27.38 24.43 29.66
C GLU A 123 28.79 25.04 29.63
N GLN A 124 28.81 26.36 29.50
CA GLN A 124 29.95 27.25 29.80
C GLN A 124 30.36 27.14 31.26
N THR A 125 31.66 27.18 31.57
CA THR A 125 32.14 28.13 32.59
C THR A 125 33.63 28.40 32.49
N LEU A 126 33.91 29.70 32.50
CA LEU A 126 35.17 30.43 32.54
C LEU A 126 35.88 30.26 33.89
N SER A 127 37.21 30.06 33.89
CA SER A 127 38.20 30.78 34.72
C SER A 127 39.60 30.26 34.42
#